data_AF-A0A2W6D7H8-F1
#
_entry.id   AF-A0A2W6D7H8-F1
#
_cell.length_a   1.000
_cell.length_b   1.000
_cell.length_c   1.000
_cell.angle_alpha   90.00
_cell.angle_beta   90.00
_cell.angle_gamma   90.00
#
_symmetry.space_group_name_H-M   'P 1'
#
loop_
_entity.id
_entity.type
_entity.pdbx_description
1 polymer ?
#
loop_
_entity_poly.entity_id
_entity_poly.type
_entity_poly.pdbx_seq_one_letter_code
_entity_poly.pdbx_strand_id
1 'polypeptide(L)'
;MNGDLPDGFVDPLVPEQVAAVLAAVREHLGLTGLLDLLTRVPGLTVDPGRSGGLLRAATAPWVSGGDDVVRFAKPVVRERVVGGVVLSRTPVPTATLPATLATLVRETVRRDGAREDVSVALTAARDAVSS
;
A
#
# COMPACT_ATOMS: atom_id res chain seq x y z
N MET A 1 -13.90 -4.31 22.78
CA MET A 1 -15.17 -3.83 22.21
C MET A 1 -14.98 -3.83 20.70
N ASN A 2 -15.68 -4.69 19.95
CA ASN A 2 -15.72 -4.53 18.49
C ASN A 2 -16.81 -3.49 18.23
N GLY A 3 -16.45 -2.21 18.34
CA GLY A 3 -17.35 -1.13 17.98
C GLY A 3 -17.62 -1.18 16.49
N ASP A 4 -18.89 -1.03 16.11
CA ASP A 4 -19.21 -0.70 14.72
C ASP A 4 -18.56 0.65 14.41
N LEU A 5 -17.95 0.74 13.21
CA LEU A 5 -17.36 1.99 12.76
C LEU A 5 -18.47 3.03 12.54
N PRO A 6 -18.19 4.33 12.75
CA PRO A 6 -19.17 5.37 12.48
C PRO A 6 -19.62 5.35 11.01
N ASP A 7 -20.89 5.71 10.77
CA ASP A 7 -21.45 5.76 9.41
C ASP A 7 -20.62 6.67 8.50
N GLY A 8 -20.34 6.19 7.28
CA GLY A 8 -19.57 6.92 6.27
C GLY A 8 -18.06 6.81 6.42
N PHE A 9 -17.55 6.12 7.45
CA PHE A 9 -16.13 5.81 7.54
C PHE A 9 -15.75 4.65 6.61
N VAL A 10 -14.51 4.69 6.11
CA VAL A 10 -13.94 3.60 5.31
C VAL A 10 -13.62 2.43 6.23
N ASP A 11 -14.17 1.25 5.95
CA ASP A 11 -13.87 0.05 6.73
C ASP A 11 -12.63 -0.66 6.18
N PRO A 12 -11.51 -0.72 6.94
CA PRO A 12 -10.30 -1.41 6.49
C PRO A 12 -10.45 -2.93 6.40
N LEU A 13 -11.53 -3.50 6.95
CA LEU A 13 -11.84 -4.93 6.80
C LEU A 13 -12.57 -5.25 5.50
N VAL A 14 -12.99 -4.23 4.73
CA VAL A 14 -13.71 -4.34 3.45
C VAL A 14 -12.76 -3.96 2.31
N PRO A 15 -12.10 -4.93 1.64
CA PRO A 15 -11.03 -4.66 0.68
C PRO A 15 -11.45 -3.75 -0.47
N GLU A 16 -12.71 -3.78 -0.89
CA GLU A 16 -13.21 -2.97 -2.00
C GLU A 16 -13.19 -1.48 -1.65
N GLN A 17 -13.54 -1.13 -0.40
CA GLN A 17 -13.49 0.25 0.07
C GLN A 17 -12.05 0.76 0.16
N VAL A 18 -11.15 -0.06 0.72
CA VAL A 18 -9.72 0.26 0.79
C VAL A 18 -9.13 0.41 -0.61
N ALA A 19 -9.41 -0.52 -1.52
CA ALA A 19 -8.91 -0.47 -2.90
C ALA A 19 -9.38 0.79 -3.63
N ALA A 20 -10.63 1.22 -3.43
CA ALA A 20 -11.14 2.46 -4.00
C ALA A 20 -10.38 3.70 -3.50
N VAL A 21 -10.12 3.79 -2.19
CA VAL A 21 -9.33 4.89 -1.61
C VAL A 21 -7.90 4.87 -2.14
N LEU A 22 -7.24 3.71 -2.14
CA LEU A 22 -5.87 3.58 -2.64
C LEU A 22 -5.76 3.90 -4.14
N ALA A 23 -6.77 3.56 -4.93
CA ALA A 23 -6.84 3.92 -6.34
C ALA A 23 -6.95 5.45 -6.51
N ALA A 24 -7.88 6.09 -5.79
CA ALA A 24 -8.08 7.54 -5.84
C ALA A 24 -6.84 8.32 -5.38
N VAL A 25 -6.22 7.89 -4.27
CA VAL A 25 -4.97 8.48 -3.76
C VAL A 25 -3.84 8.35 -4.76
N ARG A 26 -3.70 7.20 -5.41
CA ARG A 26 -2.67 7.04 -6.44
C ARG A 26 -2.92 7.90 -7.66
N GLU A 27 -4.17 8.07 -8.05
CA GLU A 27 -4.54 8.92 -9.19
C GLU A 27 -4.23 10.39 -8.91
N HIS A 28 -4.57 10.90 -7.72
CA HIS A 28 -4.43 12.31 -7.36
C HIS A 28 -3.03 12.68 -6.86
N LEU A 29 -2.40 11.82 -6.05
CA LEU A 29 -1.14 12.10 -5.34
C LEU A 29 0.04 11.26 -5.85
N GLY A 30 -0.20 10.41 -6.86
CA GLY A 30 0.82 9.52 -7.40
C GLY A 30 1.23 8.41 -6.44
N LEU A 31 2.32 7.72 -6.82
CA LEU A 31 2.84 6.60 -6.02
C LEU A 31 3.40 7.06 -4.66
N THR A 32 3.97 8.27 -4.57
CA THR A 32 4.50 8.80 -3.31
C THR A 32 3.40 8.98 -2.28
N GLY A 33 2.29 9.65 -2.64
CA GLY A 33 1.17 9.84 -1.71
C GLY A 33 0.51 8.52 -1.28
N LEU A 34 0.48 7.52 -2.17
CA LEU A 34 0.02 6.17 -1.84
C LEU A 34 0.92 5.51 -0.78
N LEU A 35 2.25 5.58 -0.95
CA LEU A 35 3.19 4.98 -0.01
C LEU A 35 3.16 5.70 1.34
N ASP A 36 3.08 7.03 1.33
CA ASP A 36 2.96 7.83 2.56
C ASP A 36 1.69 7.47 3.34
N LEU A 37 0.56 7.25 2.68
CA LEU A 37 -0.65 6.75 3.33
C LEU A 37 -0.43 5.38 3.98
N LEU A 38 0.22 4.44 3.27
CA LEU A 38 0.47 3.10 3.78
C LEU A 38 1.43 3.07 4.97
N THR A 39 2.36 4.03 5.09
CA THR A 39 3.22 4.15 6.29
C THR A 39 2.43 4.41 7.57
N ARG A 40 1.18 4.86 7.46
CA ARG A 40 0.29 5.14 8.60
C ARG A 40 -0.48 3.90 9.06
N VAL A 41 -0.39 2.78 8.34
CA VAL A 41 -1.05 1.53 8.72
C VAL A 41 -0.15 0.76 9.68
N PRO A 42 -0.53 0.57 10.96
CA PRO A 42 0.26 -0.22 11.89
C PRO A 42 0.47 -1.64 11.38
N GLY A 43 1.68 -2.18 11.54
CA GLY A 43 2.02 -3.53 11.10
C GLY A 43 2.51 -3.66 9.65
N LEU A 44 2.39 -2.59 8.86
CA LEU A 44 3.03 -2.50 7.54
C LEU A 44 4.43 -1.89 7.64
N THR A 45 5.36 -2.44 6.87
CA THR A 45 6.66 -1.80 6.59
C THR A 45 6.63 -1.28 5.16
N VAL A 46 6.97 -0.01 4.98
CA VAL A 46 6.98 0.65 3.67
C VAL A 46 8.36 1.27 3.46
N ASP A 47 8.98 0.97 2.32
CA ASP A 47 10.28 1.52 1.95
C ASP A 47 10.15 2.28 0.63
N PRO A 48 10.38 3.61 0.64
CA PRO A 48 10.36 4.39 -0.58
C PRO A 48 11.54 3.98 -1.48
N GLY A 49 11.23 3.78 -2.77
CA GLY A 49 12.27 3.51 -3.75
C GLY A 49 13.25 4.68 -3.88
N ARG A 50 14.50 4.38 -4.21
CA ARG A 50 15.53 5.39 -4.48
C ARG A 50 16.04 5.25 -5.89
N SER A 51 16.09 6.37 -6.61
CA SER A 51 16.85 6.43 -7.86
C SER A 51 18.31 6.14 -7.56
N GLY A 52 18.92 5.29 -8.39
CA GLY A 52 20.34 4.97 -8.28
C GLY A 52 21.19 6.22 -8.55
N GLY A 53 22.23 6.43 -7.75
CA GLY A 53 23.29 7.40 -8.05
C GLY A 53 24.40 6.76 -8.88
N LEU A 54 25.42 7.53 -9.28
CA LEU A 54 26.56 7.04 -10.08
C LEU A 54 27.24 5.77 -9.52
N LEU A 55 27.14 5.53 -8.21
CA LEU A 55 27.78 4.42 -7.50
C LEU A 55 26.79 3.48 -6.77
N ARG A 56 25.47 3.68 -6.91
CA ARG A 56 24.47 2.88 -6.19
C ARG A 56 23.40 2.36 -7.14
N ALA A 57 23.10 1.07 -7.03
CA ALA A 57 21.99 0.45 -7.75
C ALA A 57 20.66 1.10 -7.35
N ALA A 58 19.77 1.26 -8.33
CA ALA A 58 18.42 1.73 -8.09
C ALA A 58 17.65 0.71 -7.24
N THR A 59 16.95 1.19 -6.21
CA THR A 59 16.06 0.37 -5.38
C THR A 59 14.61 0.70 -5.71
N ALA A 60 13.81 -0.34 -5.94
CA ALA A 60 12.40 -0.17 -6.21
C ALA A 60 11.61 0.03 -4.90
N PRO A 61 10.51 0.80 -4.90
CA PRO A 61 9.66 0.91 -3.73
C PRO A 61 9.06 -0.46 -3.36
N TRP A 62 8.73 -0.66 -2.09
CA TRP A 62 8.04 -1.87 -1.63
C TRP A 62 7.25 -1.65 -0.33
N VAL A 63 6.29 -2.54 -0.08
CA VAL A 63 5.43 -2.60 1.12
C VAL A 63 5.37 -4.05 1.61
N SER A 64 5.46 -4.32 2.91
CA SER A 64 5.29 -5.66 3.47
C SER A 64 4.47 -5.71 4.75
N GLY A 65 3.87 -6.86 5.04
CA GLY A 65 3.21 -7.18 6.31
C GLY A 65 3.16 -8.69 6.50
N GLY A 66 3.69 -9.20 7.62
CA GLY A 66 3.80 -10.66 7.83
C GLY A 66 4.71 -11.32 6.79
N ASP A 67 4.24 -12.40 6.16
CA ASP A 67 4.99 -13.15 5.14
C ASP A 67 4.89 -12.53 3.73
N ASP A 68 4.13 -11.43 3.60
CA ASP A 68 3.77 -10.82 2.33
C ASP A 68 4.56 -9.51 2.07
N VAL A 69 5.44 -9.48 1.06
CA VAL A 69 6.16 -8.31 0.46
C VAL A 69 5.76 -7.92 -1.01
N VAL A 70 5.08 -6.79 -1.22
CA VAL A 70 4.73 -6.25 -2.55
C VAL A 70 5.82 -5.27 -3.04
N ARG A 71 6.37 -5.48 -4.25
CA ARG A 71 7.34 -4.57 -4.90
C ARG A 71 6.74 -3.88 -6.14
N PHE A 72 7.00 -2.59 -6.30
CA PHE A 72 6.50 -1.80 -7.44
C PHE A 72 7.59 -1.64 -8.52
N ALA A 73 7.26 -1.62 -9.81
CA ALA A 73 8.23 -1.37 -10.90
C ALA A 73 8.39 0.16 -11.16
N LYS A 74 9.55 0.85 -11.35
CA LYS A 74 11.04 0.63 -11.28
C LYS A 74 11.76 2.01 -11.04
N PRO A 75 13.11 2.08 -10.87
CA PRO A 75 13.92 2.68 -11.95
C PRO A 75 15.01 1.73 -12.46
N VAL A 76 15.12 1.61 -13.79
CA VAL A 76 16.02 0.68 -14.47
C VAL A 76 17.40 1.31 -14.62
N VAL A 77 18.46 0.64 -14.16
CA VAL A 77 19.78 0.76 -14.78
C VAL A 77 20.32 -0.65 -15.03
N ARG A 78 20.35 -0.97 -16.33
CA ARG A 78 20.88 -2.13 -17.07
C ARG A 78 21.13 -3.49 -16.37
N GLU A 79 20.63 -4.50 -17.07
CA GLU A 79 21.11 -5.89 -17.15
C GLU A 79 20.96 -6.76 -15.89
N ARG A 80 19.78 -7.39 -15.82
CA ARG A 80 19.46 -8.59 -15.02
C ARG A 80 19.43 -8.40 -13.50
N VAL A 81 18.23 -8.21 -12.95
CA VAL A 81 17.92 -8.68 -11.58
C VAL A 81 16.49 -9.23 -11.51
N VAL A 82 16.40 -10.42 -10.92
CA VAL A 82 15.20 -11.20 -10.56
C VAL A 82 14.62 -10.62 -9.26
N GLY A 83 13.33 -10.27 -9.24
CA GLY A 83 12.67 -9.62 -8.10
C GLY A 83 11.82 -10.58 -7.28
N GLY A 84 12.15 -10.71 -5.98
CA GLY A 84 11.42 -11.48 -4.98
C GLY A 84 10.11 -10.81 -4.54
N VAL A 85 9.16 -11.66 -4.17
CA VAL A 85 7.72 -11.41 -4.16
C VAL A 85 7.15 -11.92 -2.85
N VAL A 86 5.96 -11.45 -2.47
CA VAL A 86 4.92 -12.25 -1.77
C VAL A 86 4.66 -13.54 -2.56
N LEU A 87 5.53 -14.55 -2.46
CA LEU A 87 5.32 -15.90 -3.02
C LEU A 87 4.55 -15.99 -4.36
N SER A 88 4.77 -15.06 -5.28
CA SER A 88 4.10 -15.01 -6.59
C SER A 88 5.12 -14.55 -7.59
N ARG A 89 5.75 -15.48 -8.32
CA ARG A 89 6.90 -15.29 -9.22
C ARG A 89 6.73 -14.26 -10.36
N THR A 90 5.69 -13.44 -10.33
CA THR A 90 5.24 -12.56 -11.39
C THR A 90 5.07 -11.14 -10.85
N PRO A 91 5.59 -10.10 -11.53
CA PRO A 91 5.35 -8.71 -11.17
C PRO A 91 3.85 -8.42 -11.05
N VAL A 92 3.43 -7.71 -10.00
CA VAL A 92 2.05 -7.27 -9.85
C VAL A 92 1.77 -6.17 -10.88
N PRO A 93 0.82 -6.34 -11.81
CA PRO A 93 0.43 -5.29 -12.72
C PRO A 93 0.02 -4.03 -11.97
N THR A 94 0.40 -2.86 -12.47
CA THR A 94 -0.01 -1.59 -11.88
C THR A 94 -1.52 -1.46 -11.77
N ALA A 95 -2.30 -2.07 -12.66
CA ALA A 95 -3.76 -2.05 -12.61
C ALA A 95 -4.34 -2.80 -11.39
N THR A 96 -3.68 -3.86 -10.91
CA THR A 96 -4.18 -4.69 -9.79
C THR A 96 -3.66 -4.25 -8.44
N LEU A 97 -2.73 -3.29 -8.43
CA LEU A 97 -2.00 -2.83 -7.26
C LEU A 97 -2.89 -2.34 -6.10
N PRO A 98 -3.95 -1.54 -6.31
CA PRO A 98 -4.82 -1.11 -5.21
C PRO A 98 -5.52 -2.30 -4.52
N ALA A 99 -5.97 -3.29 -5.29
CA ALA A 99 -6.60 -4.48 -4.75
C ALA A 99 -5.62 -5.36 -3.95
N THR A 100 -4.40 -5.55 -4.44
CA THR A 100 -3.36 -6.30 -3.72
C THR A 100 -3.00 -5.63 -2.38
N LEU A 101 -2.82 -4.31 -2.39
CA LEU A 101 -2.50 -3.55 -1.18
C LEU A 101 -3.68 -3.52 -0.20
N ALA A 102 -4.92 -3.45 -0.69
CA ALA A 102 -6.11 -3.52 0.14
C ALA A 102 -6.21 -4.85 0.91
N THR A 103 -5.89 -5.97 0.26
CA THR A 103 -5.82 -7.27 0.94
C THR A 103 -4.75 -7.28 2.03
N LEU A 104 -3.57 -6.71 1.76
CA LEU A 104 -2.49 -6.63 2.74
C LEU A 104 -2.87 -5.76 3.95
N VAL A 105 -3.51 -4.61 3.72
CA VAL A 105 -4.04 -3.74 4.78
C VAL A 105 -5.06 -4.49 5.61
N ARG A 106 -6.03 -5.17 4.98
CA ARG A 106 -7.05 -5.96 5.69
C ARG A 106 -6.42 -7.03 6.58
N GLU A 107 -5.51 -7.84 6.06
CA GLU A 107 -4.89 -8.93 6.83
C GLU A 107 -4.07 -8.39 8.00
N THR A 108 -3.36 -7.27 7.78
CA THR A 108 -2.60 -6.60 8.84
C THR A 108 -3.53 -6.05 9.92
N VAL A 109 -4.62 -5.39 9.54
CA VAL A 109 -5.62 -4.87 10.50
C VAL A 109 -6.30 -6.01 11.25
N ARG A 110 -6.59 -7.13 10.59
CA ARG A 110 -7.18 -8.33 11.22
C ARG A 110 -6.21 -8.94 12.24
N ARG A 111 -4.91 -8.96 11.94
CA ARG A 111 -3.87 -9.51 12.82
C ARG A 111 -3.56 -8.60 14.01
N ASP A 112 -3.42 -7.31 13.75
CA ASP A 112 -2.84 -6.35 14.71
C ASP A 112 -3.93 -5.52 15.43
N GLY A 113 -5.19 -5.64 15.03
CA GLY A 113 -6.35 -5.05 15.73
C GLY A 113 -6.55 -3.54 15.54
N ALA A 114 -5.79 -2.91 14.63
CA ALA A 114 -5.79 -1.44 14.43
C ALA A 114 -6.93 -0.93 13.52
N ARG A 115 -8.16 -1.45 13.67
CA ARG A 115 -9.28 -1.13 12.76
C ARG A 115 -9.67 0.36 12.78
N GLU A 116 -9.77 0.95 13.96
CA GLU A 116 -10.21 2.34 14.13
C GLU A 116 -9.20 3.33 13.56
N ASP A 117 -7.92 3.20 13.93
CA ASP A 117 -6.84 4.09 13.47
C ASP A 117 -6.69 4.07 11.95
N VAL A 118 -6.75 2.87 11.35
CA VAL A 118 -6.63 2.71 9.90
C VAL A 118 -7.89 3.22 9.20
N SER A 119 -9.08 3.04 9.79
CA SER A 119 -10.32 3.61 9.27
C SER A 119 -10.28 5.14 9.22
N VAL A 120 -9.79 5.79 10.28
CA VAL A 120 -9.61 7.25 10.32
C VAL A 120 -8.64 7.71 9.23
N ALA A 121 -7.47 7.05 9.11
CA ALA A 121 -6.47 7.41 8.11
C ALA A 121 -6.99 7.27 6.67
N LEU A 122 -7.72 6.18 6.36
CA LEU A 122 -8.32 5.94 5.05
C LEU A 122 -9.46 6.92 4.75
N THR A 123 -10.28 7.25 5.74
CA THR A 123 -11.39 8.21 5.60
C THR A 123 -10.83 9.61 5.32
N ALA A 124 -9.83 10.06 6.08
CA ALA A 124 -9.16 11.32 5.83
C ALA A 124 -8.50 11.39 4.44
N ALA A 125 -7.89 10.28 3.99
CA ALA A 125 -7.30 10.20 2.66
C ALA A 125 -8.36 10.28 1.55
N ARG A 126 -9.49 9.58 1.70
CA ARG A 126 -10.62 9.65 0.78
C ARG A 126 -11.14 11.08 0.64
N ASP A 127 -11.36 11.76 1.77
CA ASP A 127 -11.93 13.09 1.78
C ASP A 127 -10.96 14.11 1.18
N ALA A 128 -9.65 13.97 1.42
CA ALA A 128 -8.61 14.84 0.86
C ALA A 128 -8.44 14.72 -0.66
N VAL A 129 -8.81 13.59 -1.27
CA VAL A 129 -8.74 13.41 -2.73
C VAL A 129 -10.08 13.59 -3.43
N SER A 130 -11.14 13.85 -2.66
CA SER A 130 -12.48 14.15 -3.19
C SER A 130 -12.76 15.67 -3.23
N SER A 131 -11.88 16.49 -2.66
CA SER A 131 -11.94 17.96 -2.61
C SER A 131 -11.14 18.61 -3.73
#